data_AF-A0A2H5EUI9-F1
#
_entry.id   AF-A0A2H5EUI9-F1
#
_cell.length_a   1.000
_cell.length_b   1.000
_cell.length_c   1.000
_cell.angle_alpha   90.00
_cell.angle_beta   90.00
_cell.angle_gamma   90.00
#
_symmetry.space_group_name_H-M   'P 1'
#
loop_
_entity.id
_entity.type
_entity.pdbx_description
1 polymer ?
#
loop_
_entity_poly.entity_id
_entity_poly.type
_entity_poly.pdbx_seq_one_letter_code
_entity_poly.pdbx_strand_id
1 'polypeptide(L)'
;MTRQATNTTEGDVLGEDFYSDDKATLGDRISAAREGAGMTPEALARKLGVRTSTLNGWEHDEREPRANHLRMLAGLMGVSLVWLLSGQGQGPSGEAATAQASAGGASRDAILTEFRALQQSLREATRRLARLEKLLADGLGDAGGCNG
;
A
#
# COMPACT_ATOMS: atom_id res chain seq x y z
N MET A 1 -2.96 -16.17 -75.29
CA MET A 1 -3.99 -17.01 -74.65
C MET A 1 -3.31 -17.74 -73.51
N THR A 2 -3.65 -17.71 -72.23
CA THR A 2 -4.78 -17.18 -71.46
C THR A 2 -4.44 -17.50 -69.99
N ARG A 3 -4.57 -16.51 -69.08
CA ARG A 3 -4.82 -16.61 -67.60
C ARG A 3 -3.77 -17.31 -66.71
N GLN A 4 -3.13 -16.58 -65.78
CA GLN A 4 -3.54 -16.22 -64.40
C GLN A 4 -3.49 -17.37 -63.38
N ALA A 5 -2.79 -17.08 -62.27
CA ALA A 5 -3.17 -17.27 -60.85
C ALA A 5 -1.93 -17.67 -60.03
N THR A 6 -1.19 -16.73 -59.44
CA THR A 6 -1.29 -16.33 -58.01
C THR A 6 -1.35 -17.52 -57.04
N ASN A 7 -0.26 -17.78 -56.32
CA ASN A 7 -0.36 -17.75 -54.86
C ASN A 7 1.00 -17.44 -54.21
N THR A 8 1.06 -16.25 -53.65
CA THR A 8 2.07 -15.78 -52.71
C THR A 8 1.75 -16.42 -51.35
N THR A 9 2.70 -17.16 -50.79
CA THR A 9 2.66 -17.51 -49.36
C THR A 9 3.98 -17.05 -48.75
N GLU A 10 4.10 -15.74 -48.59
CA GLU A 10 4.92 -15.18 -47.51
C GLU A 10 4.12 -15.43 -46.24
N GLY A 11 4.52 -16.46 -45.49
CA GLY A 11 4.00 -16.74 -44.16
C GLY A 11 4.45 -15.64 -43.22
N ASP A 12 3.62 -14.60 -43.14
CA ASP A 12 3.70 -13.51 -42.18
C ASP A 12 3.57 -14.09 -40.77
N VAL A 13 4.72 -14.30 -40.13
CA VAL A 13 4.85 -14.67 -38.72
C VAL A 13 4.79 -13.40 -37.87
N LEU A 14 3.63 -12.76 -37.81
CA LEU A 14 3.39 -11.63 -36.92
C LEU A 14 2.05 -11.83 -36.21
N GLY A 15 2.06 -12.53 -35.08
CA GLY A 15 0.79 -12.81 -34.42
C GLY A 15 0.81 -13.10 -32.93
N GLU A 16 1.94 -13.42 -32.31
CA GLU A 16 1.97 -13.73 -30.88
C GLU A 16 3.24 -13.13 -30.26
N ASP A 17 3.09 -12.47 -29.10
CA ASP A 17 4.15 -11.92 -28.21
C ASP A 17 4.50 -10.41 -28.27
N PHE A 18 3.56 -9.50 -28.59
CA PHE A 18 3.76 -8.04 -28.38
C PHE A 18 2.92 -7.40 -27.27
N TYR A 19 2.16 -8.19 -26.51
CA TYR A 19 1.46 -7.76 -25.29
C TYR A 19 2.03 -8.51 -24.08
N SER A 20 3.30 -8.28 -23.78
CA SER A 20 3.78 -8.53 -22.43
C SER A 20 3.43 -7.33 -21.56
N ASP A 21 2.86 -7.62 -20.40
CA ASP A 21 2.59 -6.74 -19.24
C ASP A 21 3.82 -5.93 -18.75
N ASP A 22 4.98 -6.11 -19.40
CA ASP A 22 6.28 -5.53 -19.07
C ASP A 22 6.53 -4.12 -19.62
N LYS A 23 5.59 -3.50 -20.35
CA LYS A 23 5.76 -2.12 -20.88
C LYS A 23 4.51 -1.23 -20.82
N ALA A 24 3.67 -1.34 -19.79
CA ALA A 24 2.61 -0.35 -19.59
C ALA A 24 3.19 1.08 -19.49
N THR A 25 2.66 2.04 -20.25
CA THR A 25 3.08 3.45 -20.16
C THR A 25 2.56 4.10 -18.88
N LEU A 26 2.92 5.37 -18.65
CA LEU A 26 2.32 6.14 -17.56
C LEU A 26 0.83 6.36 -17.81
N GLY A 27 0.45 6.68 -19.06
CA GLY A 27 -0.93 6.85 -19.48
C GLY A 27 -1.78 5.60 -19.23
N ASP A 28 -1.28 4.43 -19.61
CA ASP A 28 -1.94 3.14 -19.35
C ASP A 28 -2.20 2.91 -17.86
N ARG A 29 -1.22 3.22 -17.01
CA ARG A 29 -1.37 3.07 -15.55
C ARG A 29 -2.35 4.06 -14.94
N ILE A 30 -2.41 5.29 -15.46
CA ILE A 30 -3.41 6.28 -15.03
C ILE A 30 -4.81 5.79 -15.39
N SER A 31 -5.00 5.31 -16.62
CA SER A 31 -6.27 4.76 -17.11
C SER A 31 -6.71 3.56 -16.27
N ALA A 32 -5.82 2.58 -16.09
CA ALA A 32 -6.09 1.38 -15.28
C ALA A 32 -6.42 1.72 -13.82
N ALA A 33 -5.71 2.68 -13.22
CA ALA A 33 -5.99 3.12 -11.86
C ALA A 33 -7.34 3.84 -11.74
N ARG A 34 -7.68 4.69 -12.72
CA ARG A 34 -8.97 5.37 -12.78
C ARG A 34 -10.13 4.38 -12.89
N GLU A 35 -9.98 3.38 -13.76
CA GLU A 35 -10.96 2.33 -13.98
C GLU A 35 -11.12 1.44 -12.74
N GLY A 36 -10.01 1.04 -12.11
CA GLY A 36 -10.04 0.31 -10.84
C GLY A 36 -10.70 1.09 -9.70
N ALA A 37 -10.62 2.43 -9.72
CA ALA A 37 -11.33 3.30 -8.80
C ALA A 37 -12.80 3.58 -9.20
N GLY A 38 -13.29 2.99 -10.30
CA GLY A 38 -14.67 3.14 -10.78
C GLY A 38 -15.05 4.55 -11.23
N MET A 39 -14.07 5.36 -11.67
CA MET A 39 -14.29 6.75 -12.06
C MET A 39 -14.34 6.93 -13.59
N THR A 40 -15.25 7.78 -14.07
CA THR A 40 -15.17 8.27 -15.45
C THR A 40 -14.06 9.33 -15.58
N PRO A 41 -13.52 9.57 -16.78
CA PRO A 41 -12.54 10.64 -17.01
C PRO A 41 -13.03 12.02 -16.52
N GLU A 42 -14.30 12.36 -16.75
CA GLU A 42 -14.90 13.64 -16.32
C GLU A 42 -14.96 13.74 -14.80
N ALA A 43 -15.28 12.64 -14.12
CA ALA A 43 -15.36 12.62 -12.67
C ALA A 43 -13.99 12.84 -12.04
N LEU A 44 -12.94 12.18 -12.55
CA LEU A 44 -11.58 12.35 -12.05
C LEU A 44 -11.03 13.76 -12.38
N ALA A 45 -11.23 14.25 -13.60
CA ALA A 45 -10.81 15.59 -14.00
C ALA A 45 -11.43 16.68 -13.12
N ARG A 46 -12.73 16.55 -12.80
CA ARG A 46 -13.44 17.46 -11.88
C ARG A 46 -12.84 17.43 -10.47
N LYS A 47 -12.51 16.24 -9.94
CA LYS A 47 -11.87 16.12 -8.61
C LYS A 47 -10.45 16.72 -8.58
N LEU A 48 -9.72 16.63 -9.70
CA LEU A 48 -8.37 17.20 -9.85
C LEU A 48 -8.37 18.70 -10.15
N GLY A 49 -9.51 19.29 -10.49
CA GLY A 49 -9.59 20.70 -10.91
C GLY A 49 -8.96 20.98 -12.28
N VAL A 50 -8.93 19.98 -13.17
CA VAL A 50 -8.39 20.09 -14.54
C VAL A 50 -9.48 19.87 -15.58
N ARG A 51 -9.20 20.21 -16.85
CA ARG A 51 -10.11 19.91 -17.96
C ARG A 51 -10.04 18.42 -18.30
N THR A 52 -11.15 17.83 -18.74
CA THR A 52 -11.18 16.42 -19.21
C THR A 52 -10.17 16.18 -20.33
N SER A 53 -9.99 17.14 -21.25
CA SER A 53 -8.97 17.05 -22.31
C SER A 53 -7.53 17.04 -21.80
N THR A 54 -7.28 17.60 -20.60
CA THR A 54 -5.97 17.52 -19.95
C THR A 54 -5.74 16.12 -19.41
N LEU A 55 -6.75 15.54 -18.73
CA LEU A 55 -6.67 14.17 -18.24
C LEU A 55 -6.53 13.18 -19.39
N ASN A 56 -7.32 13.30 -20.46
CA ASN A 56 -7.20 12.44 -21.64
C ASN A 56 -5.81 12.54 -22.27
N GLY A 57 -5.24 13.74 -22.37
CA GLY A 57 -3.87 13.89 -22.86
C GLY A 57 -2.83 13.20 -21.97
N TRP A 58 -3.09 13.01 -20.67
CA TRP A 58 -2.24 12.20 -19.80
C TRP A 58 -2.46 10.71 -20.00
N GLU A 59 -3.71 10.25 -20.12
CA GLU A 59 -4.08 8.85 -20.32
C GLU A 59 -3.60 8.28 -21.67
N HIS A 60 -3.42 9.13 -22.68
CA HIS A 60 -2.93 8.76 -24.02
C HIS A 60 -1.46 9.13 -24.27
N ASP A 61 -0.69 9.42 -23.21
CA ASP A 61 0.73 9.80 -23.28
C ASP A 61 1.04 11.02 -24.18
N GLU A 62 0.05 11.87 -24.49
CA GLU A 62 0.24 13.11 -25.26
C GLU A 62 0.92 14.20 -24.43
N ARG A 63 0.72 14.16 -23.11
CA ARG A 63 1.24 15.13 -22.15
C ARG A 63 1.58 14.42 -20.84
N GLU A 64 2.57 14.96 -20.13
CA GLU A 64 2.91 14.45 -18.81
C GLU A 64 2.28 15.27 -17.67
N PRO A 65 1.69 14.63 -16.66
CA PRO A 65 1.25 15.30 -15.44
C PRO A 65 2.45 15.77 -14.61
N ARG A 66 2.36 16.98 -14.04
CA ARG A 66 3.36 17.46 -13.09
C ARG A 66 3.32 16.68 -11.77
N ALA A 67 4.42 16.70 -11.01
CA ALA A 67 4.56 16.02 -9.71
C ALA A 67 3.38 16.23 -8.74
N ASN A 68 2.84 17.46 -8.66
CA ASN A 68 1.67 17.74 -7.82
C ASN A 68 0.43 16.95 -8.27
N HIS A 69 0.20 16.82 -9.57
CA HIS A 69 -0.91 16.05 -10.11
C HIS A 69 -0.70 14.55 -9.95
N LEU A 70 0.52 14.05 -10.12
CA LEU A 70 0.86 12.64 -9.85
C LEU A 70 0.53 12.23 -8.41
N ARG A 71 0.86 13.09 -7.43
CA ARG A 71 0.53 12.82 -6.03
C ARG A 71 -0.97 12.83 -5.77
N MET A 72 -1.71 13.75 -6.38
CA MET A 72 -3.18 13.81 -6.27
C MET A 72 -3.87 12.63 -6.94
N LEU A 73 -3.39 12.23 -8.13
CA LEU A 73 -3.85 11.06 -8.87
C LEU A 73 -3.74 9.80 -8.00
N ALA A 74 -2.56 9.54 -7.44
CA ALA A 74 -2.32 8.41 -6.56
C ALA A 74 -3.32 8.37 -5.37
N GLY A 75 -3.49 9.51 -4.68
CA GLY A 75 -4.41 9.61 -3.55
C GLY A 75 -5.89 9.43 -3.91
N LEU A 76 -6.33 9.96 -5.05
CA LEU A 76 -7.73 9.86 -5.50
C LEU A 76 -8.09 8.46 -6.00
N MET A 77 -7.13 7.76 -6.61
CA MET A 77 -7.33 6.42 -7.19
C MET A 77 -6.94 5.30 -6.22
N GLY A 78 -6.43 5.63 -5.03
CA GLY A 78 -6.08 4.62 -4.00
C GLY A 78 -4.86 3.77 -4.35
N VAL A 79 -3.99 4.25 -5.23
CA VAL A 79 -2.76 3.56 -5.64
C VAL A 79 -1.54 4.24 -5.04
N SER A 80 -0.43 3.51 -4.89
CA SER A 80 0.82 4.14 -4.47
C SER A 80 1.43 4.99 -5.60
N LEU A 81 2.15 6.07 -5.23
CA LEU A 81 2.88 6.87 -6.22
C LEU A 81 3.96 6.03 -6.93
N VAL A 82 4.58 5.09 -6.22
CA VAL A 82 5.56 4.17 -6.80
C VAL A 82 4.91 3.31 -7.88
N TRP A 83 3.75 2.71 -7.60
CA TRP A 83 3.01 1.92 -8.59
C TRP A 83 2.62 2.75 -9.80
N LEU A 84 2.15 3.99 -9.59
CA LEU A 84 1.79 4.88 -10.70
C LEU A 84 2.99 5.19 -11.62
N LEU A 85 4.20 5.27 -11.08
CA LEU A 85 5.40 5.63 -11.84
C LEU A 85 6.13 4.45 -12.46
N SER A 86 6.11 3.27 -11.82
CA SER A 86 6.91 2.12 -12.25
C SER A 86 6.13 0.83 -12.45
N GLY A 87 4.82 0.81 -12.16
CA GLY A 87 4.01 -0.40 -12.10
C GLY A 87 4.29 -1.28 -10.88
N GLN A 88 5.25 -0.90 -10.02
CA GLN A 88 5.65 -1.69 -8.85
C GLN A 88 4.95 -1.22 -7.57
N GLY A 89 4.43 -2.16 -6.79
CA GLY A 89 3.80 -1.88 -5.50
C GLY A 89 2.27 -1.93 -5.54
N GLN A 90 1.61 -1.12 -4.70
CA GLN A 90 0.17 -1.16 -4.52
C GLN A 90 -0.57 -0.55 -5.73
N GLY A 91 -1.17 -1.41 -6.55
CA GLY A 91 -1.98 -1.06 -7.71
C GLY A 91 -3.51 -1.07 -7.48
N PRO A 92 -4.32 -0.82 -8.53
CA PRO A 92 -5.76 -0.63 -8.43
C PRO A 92 -6.54 -1.86 -7.95
N SER A 93 -6.03 -3.07 -8.19
CA SER A 93 -6.63 -4.33 -7.73
C SER A 93 -6.21 -4.73 -6.32
N GLY A 94 -5.36 -3.94 -5.66
CA GLY A 94 -4.89 -4.29 -4.33
C GLY A 94 -5.98 -3.99 -3.29
N GLU A 95 -6.75 -5.03 -2.97
CA GLU A 95 -7.58 -5.17 -1.78
C GLU A 95 -7.13 -4.25 -0.64
N ALA A 96 -7.89 -3.19 -0.35
CA ALA A 96 -7.95 -2.53 0.96
C ALA A 96 -6.59 -2.34 1.70
N ALA A 97 -5.49 -2.09 1.00
CA ALA A 97 -4.16 -2.14 1.59
C ALA A 97 -3.74 -0.79 2.20
N THR A 98 -4.62 -0.26 3.05
CA THR A 98 -4.15 0.56 4.19
C THR A 98 -3.64 -0.33 5.33
N ALA A 99 -3.61 -1.66 5.15
CA ALA A 99 -3.20 -2.63 6.17
C ALA A 99 -1.86 -3.35 5.89
N GLN A 100 -1.22 -3.20 4.72
CA GLN A 100 -0.09 -4.06 4.34
C GLN A 100 1.20 -3.34 3.95
N ALA A 101 1.32 -2.05 4.30
CA ALA A 101 2.64 -1.42 4.49
C ALA A 101 3.30 -1.97 5.77
N SER A 102 3.62 -3.27 5.81
CA SER A 102 4.48 -3.91 6.82
C SER A 102 5.07 -5.21 6.25
N ALA A 103 5.64 -5.15 5.05
CA ALA A 103 6.67 -6.12 4.65
C ALA A 103 8.02 -5.51 5.06
N GLY A 104 8.51 -5.87 6.25
CA GLY A 104 9.86 -5.51 6.73
C GLY A 104 9.94 -4.80 8.09
N GLY A 105 8.82 -4.52 8.74
CA GLY A 105 8.77 -4.00 10.11
C GLY A 105 7.80 -4.81 10.95
N ALA A 106 8.07 -4.99 12.24
CA ALA A 106 7.16 -5.66 13.15
C ALA A 106 5.74 -5.06 12.99
N SER A 107 4.76 -5.90 12.63
CA SER A 107 3.39 -5.46 12.42
C SER A 107 2.92 -4.67 13.64
N ARG A 108 2.14 -3.61 13.41
CA ARG A 108 1.54 -2.79 14.48
C ARG A 108 0.91 -3.63 15.58
N ASP A 109 0.26 -4.73 15.22
CA ASP A 109 -0.38 -5.65 16.16
C ASP A 109 0.63 -6.45 16.99
N ALA A 110 1.78 -6.81 16.41
CA ALA A 110 2.87 -7.46 17.12
C ALA A 110 3.47 -6.53 18.19
N ILE A 111 3.73 -5.27 17.83
CA ILE A 111 4.25 -4.27 18.76
C ILE A 111 3.27 -4.03 19.92
N LEU A 112 1.97 -3.92 19.63
CA LEU A 112 0.94 -3.76 20.67
C LEU A 112 0.82 -4.99 21.57
N THR A 113 1.02 -6.18 21.04
CA THR A 113 1.03 -7.43 21.80
C THR A 113 2.22 -7.46 22.77
N GLU A 114 3.42 -7.12 22.29
CA GLU A 114 4.62 -7.09 23.11
C GLU A 114 4.57 -6.01 24.19
N PHE A 115 4.06 -4.83 23.86
CA PHE A 115 3.86 -3.75 24.85
C PHE A 115 2.92 -4.18 25.98
N ARG A 116 1.81 -4.87 25.67
CA ARG A 116 0.87 -5.38 26.68
C ARG A 116 1.51 -6.44 27.57
N ALA A 117 2.30 -7.35 27.00
CA ALA A 117 3.04 -8.36 27.76
C ALA A 117 4.03 -7.69 28.73
N LEU A 118 4.75 -6.67 28.27
CA LEU A 118 5.69 -5.92 29.11
C LEU A 118 4.98 -5.17 30.26
N GLN A 119 3.82 -4.55 29.99
CA GLN A 119 3.01 -3.91 31.02
C GLN A 119 2.52 -4.90 32.08
N GLN A 120 2.15 -6.12 31.69
CA GLN A 120 1.74 -7.17 32.63
C GLN A 120 2.90 -7.61 33.53
N SER A 121 4.08 -7.84 32.94
CA SER A 121 5.29 -8.20 33.68
C SER A 121 5.67 -7.13 34.71
N LEU A 122 5.61 -5.85 34.34
CA LEU A 122 5.88 -4.74 35.27
C LEU A 122 4.89 -4.73 36.44
N ARG A 123 3.59 -4.91 36.17
CA ARG A 123 2.55 -4.96 37.21
C ARG A 123 2.75 -6.13 38.17
N GLU A 124 3.22 -7.27 37.68
CA GLU A 124 3.53 -8.42 38.53
C GLU A 124 4.76 -8.16 39.39
N ALA A 125 5.81 -7.58 38.81
CA ALA A 125 7.02 -7.20 39.53
C ALA A 125 6.70 -6.22 40.68
N THR A 126 5.88 -5.20 40.44
CA THR A 126 5.49 -4.24 41.50
C THR A 126 4.64 -4.89 42.60
N ARG A 127 3.72 -5.79 42.26
CA ARG A 127 2.97 -6.57 43.26
C ARG A 127 3.89 -7.46 44.11
N ARG A 128 4.90 -8.06 43.49
CA ARG A 128 5.89 -8.88 44.20
C ARG A 128 6.71 -8.03 45.17
N LEU A 129 7.14 -6.83 44.75
CA LEU A 129 7.82 -5.86 45.62
C LEU A 129 6.95 -5.46 46.82
N ALA A 130 5.70 -5.07 46.59
CA ALA A 130 4.79 -4.69 47.67
C ALA A 130 4.57 -5.82 48.71
N ARG A 131 4.53 -7.08 48.26
CA ARG A 131 4.48 -8.22 49.18
C ARG A 131 5.75 -8.37 50.00
N LEU A 132 6.92 -8.20 49.39
CA LEU A 132 8.20 -8.27 50.09
C LEU A 132 8.33 -7.13 51.11
N GLU A 133 7.91 -5.92 50.77
CA GLU A 133 7.85 -4.78 51.70
C GLU A 133 6.97 -5.10 52.91
N LYS A 134 5.79 -5.69 52.69
CA LYS A 134 4.91 -6.12 53.79
C LYS A 134 5.57 -7.16 54.69
N LEU A 135 6.21 -8.18 54.11
CA LEU A 135 6.89 -9.23 54.88
C LEU A 135 8.05 -8.66 55.71
N LEU A 136 8.80 -7.72 55.16
CA LEU A 136 9.84 -7.00 55.89
C LEU A 136 9.26 -6.18 57.04
N ALA A 137 8.17 -5.44 56.81
CA ALA A 137 7.50 -4.66 57.84
C ALA A 137 6.97 -5.54 58.99
N ASP A 138 6.32 -6.66 58.66
CA ASP A 138 5.78 -7.61 59.65
C ASP A 138 6.92 -8.26 60.46
N GLY A 139 8.04 -8.64 59.81
CA GLY A 139 9.20 -9.24 60.46
C GLY A 139 10.02 -8.29 61.34
N LEU A 140 9.98 -6.97 61.07
CA LEU A 140 10.60 -5.93 61.90
C LEU A 140 9.71 -5.47 63.07
N GLY A 141 8.39 -5.68 62.99
CA GLY A 141 7.44 -5.32 64.05
C GLY A 141 7.44 -6.24 65.28
N ASP A 142 7.85 -7.50 65.11
CA ASP A 142 7.86 -8.52 66.18
C ASP A 142 9.09 -8.39 67.13
N ALA A 143 10.17 -7.76 66.66
CA ALA A 143 11.42 -7.63 67.43
C ALA A 143 11.43 -6.48 68.46
N GLY A 144 10.39 -5.64 68.51
CA GLY A 144 10.33 -4.43 69.36
C GLY A 144 9.51 -4.54 70.66
N GLY A 145 8.85 -5.68 70.91
CA GLY A 145 7.82 -5.81 71.95
C GLY A 145 8.22 -6.53 73.26
N CYS A 146 9.45 -7.02 73.39
CA CYS A 146 9.88 -7.78 74.56
C CYS A 146 10.87 -6.97 75.44
N ASN A 147 10.35 -5.99 76.16
CA ASN A 147 10.98 -5.46 77.38
C ASN A 147 9.88 -5.02 78.35
N GLY A 148 9.57 -5.92 79.29
CA GLY A 148 8.64 -5.73 80.39
C GLY A 148 8.79 -6.85 81.39
#